data_AF-A0A2K9NLF0-F1
#
_entry.id   AF-A0A2K9NLF0-F1
#
_cell.length_a   1.000
_cell.length_b   1.000
_cell.length_c   1.000
_cell.angle_alpha   90.00
_cell.angle_beta   90.00
_cell.angle_gamma   90.00
#
_symmetry.space_group_name_H-M   'P 1'
#
loop_
_entity.id
_entity.type
_entity.pdbx_description
1 polymer ?
#
loop_
_entity_poly.entity_id
_entity_poly.type
_entity_poly.pdbx_seq_one_letter_code
_entity_poly.pdbx_strand_id
1 'polypeptide(L)'
;MGESTRTLPGLSPVSAKSIDARFDGGSLSCDTGVLALREVERRLGIADRLAGCLRDNRMSERVRHSLADIIRFRMMMIACGYEDGNDADSLRIDPAFKLAWDRLPGGADLCSQPTISRLENMADTKALIRMGRAMVDLYCATFR
;
A
#
# COMPACT_ATOMS: atom_id res chain seq x y z
N MET A 1 -30.53 16.67 9.17
CA MET A 1 -29.23 16.78 8.47
C MET A 1 -29.17 15.61 7.52
N GLY A 2 -29.23 15.84 6.20
CA GLY A 2 -29.38 14.76 5.22
C GLY A 2 -28.15 13.85 5.20
N GLU A 3 -28.34 12.55 5.27
CA GLU A 3 -27.29 11.53 5.10
C GLU A 3 -26.68 11.70 3.70
N SER A 4 -25.52 12.35 3.61
CA SER A 4 -24.76 12.45 2.36
C SER A 4 -23.87 11.22 2.21
N THR A 5 -24.47 10.02 2.12
CA THR A 5 -23.74 8.83 1.71
C THR A 5 -23.43 8.94 0.23
N ARG A 6 -22.14 9.00 -0.12
CA ARG A 6 -21.70 9.01 -1.52
C ARG A 6 -21.03 7.68 -1.83
N THR A 7 -21.64 6.91 -2.71
CA THR A 7 -20.95 5.76 -3.30
C THR A 7 -19.77 6.26 -4.13
N LEU A 8 -18.66 5.53 -4.13
CA LEU A 8 -17.48 5.82 -4.95
C LEU A 8 -17.47 4.89 -6.18
N PRO A 9 -18.31 5.14 -7.21
CA PRO A 9 -18.38 4.28 -8.38
C PRO A 9 -17.05 4.33 -9.13
N GLY A 10 -16.36 3.19 -9.19
CA GLY A 10 -15.06 3.05 -9.85
C GLY A 10 -13.98 2.42 -8.98
N LEU A 11 -14.19 2.29 -7.67
CA LEU A 11 -13.29 1.54 -6.79
C LEU A 11 -13.63 0.04 -6.81
N SER A 12 -12.59 -0.80 -6.83
CA SER A 12 -12.75 -2.24 -6.70
C SER A 12 -13.26 -2.59 -5.29
N PRO A 13 -14.19 -3.56 -5.13
CA PRO A 13 -14.70 -3.94 -3.81
C PRO A 13 -13.58 -4.49 -2.91
N VAL A 14 -13.78 -4.44 -1.60
CA VAL A 14 -12.88 -4.99 -0.58
C VAL A 14 -13.62 -6.08 0.18
N SER A 15 -13.05 -7.30 0.25
CA SER A 15 -13.72 -8.46 0.86
C SER A 15 -15.17 -8.66 0.36
N ALA A 16 -15.37 -8.52 -0.96
CA ALA A 16 -16.68 -8.58 -1.63
C ALA A 16 -17.71 -7.53 -1.17
N LYS A 17 -17.27 -6.44 -0.54
CA LYS A 17 -18.12 -5.31 -0.12
C LYS A 17 -17.81 -4.07 -0.96
N SER A 18 -18.85 -3.33 -1.34
CA SER A 18 -18.69 -2.00 -1.93
C SER A 18 -18.08 -1.03 -0.93
N ILE A 19 -17.47 0.04 -1.45
CA ILE A 19 -16.92 1.13 -0.64
C ILE A 19 -17.84 2.33 -0.78
N ASP A 20 -18.41 2.75 0.34
CA ASP A 20 -19.23 3.95 0.46
C ASP A 20 -18.54 4.98 1.36
N ALA A 21 -18.53 6.24 0.94
CA ALA A 21 -17.99 7.33 1.73
C ALA A 21 -19.09 7.92 2.63
N ARG A 22 -18.79 7.95 3.93
CA ARG A 22 -19.61 8.59 4.97
C ARG A 22 -18.75 9.52 5.82
N PHE A 23 -19.36 10.57 6.34
CA PHE A 23 -18.67 11.65 7.07
C PHE A 23 -19.02 11.69 8.57
N ASP A 24 -19.82 10.73 9.03
CA ASP A 24 -20.36 10.61 10.39
C ASP A 24 -19.98 9.26 11.04
N GLY A 25 -18.96 8.59 10.50
CA GLY A 25 -18.43 7.34 11.04
C GLY A 25 -17.58 7.55 12.30
N GLY A 26 -17.32 6.45 13.03
CA GLY A 26 -16.47 6.49 14.23
C GLY A 26 -14.97 6.59 13.93
N SER A 27 -14.47 5.78 12.99
CA SER A 27 -13.07 5.83 12.54
C SER A 27 -13.02 6.58 11.21
N LEU A 28 -12.58 7.84 11.29
CA LEU A 28 -12.44 8.74 10.14
C LEU A 28 -11.00 8.75 9.64
N SER A 29 -10.83 9.02 8.34
CA SER A 29 -9.53 9.16 7.69
C SER A 29 -9.51 10.39 6.79
N CYS A 30 -8.38 11.08 6.77
CA CYS A 30 -8.12 12.18 5.84
C CYS A 30 -7.44 11.69 4.54
N ASP A 31 -7.06 10.42 4.48
CA ASP A 31 -6.20 9.85 3.44
C ASP A 31 -6.96 9.01 2.41
N THR A 32 -8.27 9.20 2.29
CA THR A 32 -9.13 8.37 1.42
C THR A 32 -8.70 8.37 -0.06
N GLY A 33 -7.94 9.39 -0.50
CA GLY A 33 -7.31 9.42 -1.82
C GLY A 33 -6.40 8.21 -2.12
N VAL A 34 -5.86 7.55 -1.08
CA VAL A 34 -5.07 6.32 -1.21
C VAL A 34 -5.83 5.17 -1.89
N LEU A 35 -7.17 5.20 -1.88
CA LEU A 35 -7.99 4.22 -2.60
C LEU A 35 -7.87 4.34 -4.12
N ALA A 36 -7.68 5.56 -4.65
CA ALA A 36 -7.38 5.74 -6.07
C ALA A 36 -5.98 5.19 -6.40
N LEU A 37 -5.00 5.42 -5.51
CA LEU A 37 -3.66 4.86 -5.65
C LEU A 37 -3.67 3.32 -5.60
N ARG A 38 -4.55 2.70 -4.80
CA ARG A 38 -4.78 1.24 -4.82
C ARG A 38 -5.18 0.76 -6.22
N GLU A 39 -6.09 1.45 -6.91
CA GLU A 39 -6.49 1.02 -8.25
C GLU A 39 -5.36 1.16 -9.27
N VAL A 40 -4.53 2.20 -9.15
CA VAL A 40 -3.32 2.35 -9.97
C VAL A 40 -2.34 1.22 -9.69
N GLU A 41 -2.06 0.93 -8.41
CA GLU A 41 -1.14 -0.15 -8.04
C GLU A 41 -1.66 -1.52 -8.45
N ARG A 42 -2.96 -1.79 -8.40
CA ARG A 42 -3.54 -3.04 -8.92
C ARG A 42 -3.32 -3.22 -10.42
N ARG A 43 -3.29 -2.12 -11.18
CA ARG A 43 -3.04 -2.15 -12.64
C ARG A 43 -1.56 -2.29 -12.95
N LEU A 44 -0.71 -1.56 -12.22
CA LEU A 44 0.72 -1.46 -12.52
C LEU A 44 1.57 -2.50 -11.79
N GLY A 45 1.11 -3.06 -10.68
CA GLY A 45 1.78 -4.06 -9.84
C GLY A 45 3.24 -3.67 -9.51
N ILE A 46 3.48 -2.44 -9.08
CA ILE A 46 4.83 -1.91 -8.86
C ILE A 46 5.46 -2.63 -7.67
N ALA A 47 4.71 -2.84 -6.59
CA ALA A 47 5.25 -3.44 -5.37
C ALA A 47 5.73 -4.87 -5.58
N ASP A 48 4.98 -5.69 -6.33
CA ASP A 48 5.38 -7.06 -6.67
C ASP A 48 6.65 -7.10 -7.54
N ARG A 49 6.75 -6.19 -8.52
CA ARG A 49 7.94 -6.06 -9.39
C ARG A 49 9.18 -5.71 -8.57
N LEU A 50 9.05 -4.74 -7.67
CA LEU A 50 10.14 -4.31 -6.79
C LEU A 50 10.50 -5.40 -5.77
N ALA A 51 9.51 -6.09 -5.20
CA ALA A 51 9.73 -7.19 -4.27
C ALA A 51 10.47 -8.36 -4.95
N GLY A 52 10.15 -8.66 -6.20
CA GLY A 52 10.85 -9.67 -7.00
C GLY A 52 12.33 -9.35 -7.27
N CYS A 53 12.75 -8.11 -7.06
CA CYS A 53 14.16 -7.71 -7.17
C CYS A 53 14.96 -7.98 -5.88
N LEU A 54 14.29 -8.26 -4.76
CA LEU A 54 14.90 -8.50 -3.46
C LEU A 54 15.07 -9.99 -3.18
N ARG A 55 16.07 -10.31 -2.35
CA ARG A 55 16.21 -11.65 -1.76
C ARG A 55 15.65 -11.63 -0.35
N ASP A 56 14.54 -12.34 -0.14
CA ASP A 56 13.95 -12.46 1.18
C ASP A 56 14.66 -13.56 1.98
N ASN A 57 15.61 -13.18 2.82
CA ASN A 57 16.35 -14.11 3.67
C ASN A 57 15.67 -14.35 5.03
N ARG A 58 14.45 -13.82 5.24
CA ARG A 58 13.69 -14.03 6.47
C ARG A 58 13.19 -15.47 6.51
N MET A 59 13.05 -16.01 7.72
CA MET A 59 12.40 -17.31 7.91
C MET A 59 10.93 -17.21 7.49
N SER A 60 10.53 -17.97 6.47
CA SER A 60 9.20 -17.89 5.83
C SER A 60 8.05 -18.03 6.85
N GLU A 61 8.18 -18.94 7.80
CA GLU A 61 7.21 -19.19 8.89
C GLU A 61 6.97 -17.98 9.81
N ARG A 62 7.92 -17.03 9.83
CA ARG A 62 7.86 -15.80 10.65
C ARG A 62 7.44 -14.58 9.84
N VAL A 63 7.22 -14.72 8.53
CA VAL A 63 6.81 -13.61 7.65
C VAL A 63 5.32 -13.35 7.82
N ARG A 64 4.99 -12.24 8.50
CA ARG A 64 3.60 -11.73 8.63
C ARG A 64 3.20 -10.78 7.51
N HIS A 65 4.18 -10.08 6.93
CA HIS A 65 3.99 -9.13 5.84
C HIS A 65 5.00 -9.45 4.74
N SER A 66 4.51 -9.72 3.53
CA SER A 66 5.36 -9.98 2.37
C SER A 66 6.20 -8.74 2.05
N LEU A 67 7.31 -8.91 1.32
CA LEU A 67 8.08 -7.73 0.86
C LEU A 67 7.23 -6.82 -0.02
N ALA A 68 6.35 -7.38 -0.86
CA ALA A 68 5.40 -6.62 -1.66
C ALA A 68 4.44 -5.79 -0.79
N ASP A 69 3.88 -6.37 0.29
CA ASP A 69 3.02 -5.64 1.21
C ASP A 69 3.74 -4.46 1.86
N ILE A 70 4.99 -4.66 2.30
CA ILE A 70 5.79 -3.63 2.97
C ILE A 70 6.19 -2.53 1.96
N ILE A 71 6.64 -2.91 0.76
CA ILE A 71 6.99 -1.97 -0.32
C ILE A 71 5.77 -1.15 -0.72
N ARG A 72 4.62 -1.80 -0.92
CA ARG A 72 3.36 -1.11 -1.25
C ARG A 72 3.04 -0.10 -0.14
N PHE A 73 3.23 -0.44 1.13
CA PHE A 73 2.85 0.43 2.25
C PHE A 73 3.71 1.67 2.25
N ARG A 74 5.02 1.44 2.11
CA ARG A 74 5.97 2.53 2.01
C ARG A 74 5.72 3.44 0.80
N MET A 75 5.43 2.87 -0.36
CA MET A 75 5.14 3.63 -1.58
C MET A 75 3.87 4.48 -1.44
N MET A 76 2.80 3.92 -0.85
CA MET A 76 1.55 4.67 -0.62
C MET A 76 1.75 5.79 0.40
N MET A 77 2.51 5.56 1.47
CA MET A 77 2.91 6.62 2.40
C MET A 77 3.61 7.77 1.69
N ILE A 78 4.63 7.48 0.88
CA ILE A 78 5.37 8.50 0.11
C ILE A 78 4.41 9.26 -0.82
N ALA A 79 3.54 8.55 -1.54
CA ALA A 79 2.58 9.17 -2.45
C ALA A 79 1.54 10.05 -1.73
N CYS A 80 1.23 9.76 -0.47
CA CYS A 80 0.36 10.56 0.39
C CYS A 80 1.08 11.70 1.13
N GLY A 81 2.40 11.89 0.94
CA GLY A 81 3.18 12.95 1.59
C GLY A 81 3.75 12.60 2.96
N TYR A 82 3.90 11.30 3.26
CA TYR A 82 4.48 10.77 4.50
C TYR A 82 5.86 10.16 4.23
N GLU A 83 6.72 10.88 3.52
CA GLU A 83 8.05 10.40 3.13
C GLU A 83 9.02 10.26 4.31
N ASP A 84 8.83 10.96 5.43
CA ASP A 84 9.71 10.85 6.60
C ASP A 84 9.49 9.54 7.40
N GLY A 85 8.33 8.91 7.20
CA GLY A 85 7.95 7.62 7.80
C GLY A 85 7.55 7.68 9.28
N ASN A 86 7.43 8.86 9.89
CA ASN A 86 7.12 8.98 11.32
C ASN A 86 5.66 8.58 11.63
N ASP A 87 4.76 8.73 10.66
CA ASP A 87 3.32 8.47 10.77
C ASP A 87 2.95 7.01 10.49
N ALA A 88 3.93 6.14 10.17
CA ALA A 88 3.68 4.73 9.83
C ALA A 88 2.84 4.00 10.89
N ASP A 89 3.08 4.26 12.17
CA ASP A 89 2.33 3.59 13.25
C ASP A 89 0.90 4.12 13.43
N SER A 90 0.62 5.35 12.98
CA SER A 90 -0.75 5.88 12.86
C SER A 90 -1.44 5.35 11.61
N LEU A 91 -0.75 5.39 10.45
CA LEU A 91 -1.30 4.98 9.16
C LEU A 91 -1.56 3.47 9.08
N ARG A 92 -0.81 2.63 9.80
CA ARG A 92 -1.03 1.18 9.78
C ARG A 92 -2.38 0.76 10.37
N ILE A 93 -2.98 1.60 11.21
CA ILE A 93 -4.32 1.39 11.78
C ILE A 93 -5.42 2.21 11.08
N ASP A 94 -5.04 3.13 10.19
CA ASP A 94 -5.98 4.01 9.48
C ASP A 94 -6.95 3.18 8.60
N PRO A 95 -8.26 3.48 8.63
CA PRO A 95 -9.26 2.70 7.92
C PRO A 95 -9.13 2.79 6.38
N ALA A 96 -8.72 3.93 5.83
CA ALA A 96 -8.52 4.08 4.39
C ALA A 96 -7.28 3.33 3.91
N PHE A 97 -6.19 3.37 4.67
CA PHE A 97 -5.01 2.56 4.41
C PHE A 97 -5.31 1.06 4.52
N LYS A 98 -6.08 0.60 5.51
CA LYS A 98 -6.51 -0.81 5.56
C LYS A 98 -7.31 -1.22 4.33
N LEU A 99 -8.26 -0.38 3.90
CA LEU A 99 -9.03 -0.61 2.68
C LEU A 99 -8.14 -0.65 1.43
N ALA A 100 -7.12 0.21 1.34
CA ALA A 100 -6.12 0.17 0.27
C ALA A 100 -5.29 -1.13 0.24
N TRP A 101 -5.33 -1.93 1.31
CA TRP A 101 -4.71 -3.26 1.44
C TRP A 101 -5.68 -4.43 1.27
N ASP A 102 -6.87 -4.18 0.73
CA ASP A 102 -7.91 -5.19 0.62
C ASP A 102 -8.37 -5.73 1.99
N ARG A 103 -8.20 -4.94 3.06
CA ARG A 103 -8.62 -5.26 4.43
C ARG A 103 -9.77 -4.37 4.86
N LEU A 104 -10.71 -4.94 5.61
CA LEU A 104 -11.75 -4.14 6.25
C LEU A 104 -11.14 -3.24 7.35
N PRO A 105 -11.77 -2.10 7.69
CA PRO A 105 -11.27 -1.21 8.75
C PRO A 105 -10.99 -1.88 10.09
N GLY A 106 -11.82 -2.86 10.49
CA GLY A 106 -11.62 -3.67 11.70
C GLY A 106 -10.66 -4.86 11.53
N GLY A 107 -10.04 -5.02 10.36
CA GLY A 107 -9.08 -6.08 10.07
C GLY A 107 -7.70 -5.84 10.66
N ALA A 108 -6.80 -6.79 10.41
CA ALA A 108 -5.42 -6.75 10.89
C ALA A 108 -4.65 -5.51 10.39
N ASP A 109 -3.84 -4.95 11.26
CA ASP A 109 -3.02 -3.77 10.98
C ASP A 109 -1.97 -4.02 9.90
N LEU A 110 -1.57 -2.97 9.20
CA LEU A 110 -0.44 -3.00 8.28
C LEU A 110 0.88 -3.14 9.06
N CYS A 111 1.99 -3.26 8.34
CA CYS A 111 3.29 -3.41 8.98
C CYS A 111 3.68 -2.16 9.79
N SER A 112 4.50 -2.35 10.81
CA SER A 112 4.98 -1.26 11.67
C SER A 112 6.16 -0.50 11.07
N GLN A 113 6.45 0.69 11.59
CA GLN A 113 7.61 1.49 11.17
C GLN A 113 8.93 0.69 11.19
N PRO A 114 9.27 -0.10 12.24
CA PRO A 114 10.52 -0.87 12.24
C PRO A 114 10.55 -1.99 11.19
N THR A 115 9.40 -2.42 10.70
CA THR A 115 9.32 -3.40 9.60
C THR A 115 9.67 -2.76 8.26
N ILE A 116 9.23 -1.51 8.05
CA ILE A 116 9.61 -0.71 6.88
C ILE A 116 11.10 -0.41 6.92
N SER A 117 11.62 0.08 8.05
CA SER A 117 13.05 0.42 8.17
C SER A 117 13.96 -0.79 7.89
N ARG A 118 13.58 -1.99 8.36
CA ARG A 118 14.31 -3.22 8.03
C ARG A 118 14.29 -3.56 6.54
N LEU A 119 13.18 -3.30 5.84
CA LEU A 119 13.10 -3.46 4.39
C LEU A 119 14.02 -2.47 3.68
N GLU A 120 13.98 -1.18 4.05
CA GLU A 120 14.78 -0.13 3.41
C GLU A 120 16.28 -0.41 3.52
N ASN A 121 16.71 -0.98 4.65
CA ASN A 121 18.10 -1.39 4.88
C ASN A 121 18.47 -2.78 4.30
N MET A 122 17.52 -3.50 3.69
CA MET A 122 17.75 -4.84 3.13
C MET A 122 18.38 -4.79 1.72
N ALA A 123 18.08 -3.75 0.94
CA ALA A 123 18.45 -3.71 -0.47
C ALA A 123 19.96 -3.51 -0.67
N ASP A 124 20.59 -4.46 -1.38
CA ASP A 124 21.96 -4.31 -1.86
C ASP A 124 22.01 -3.52 -3.18
N THR A 125 23.19 -3.02 -3.58
CA THR A 125 23.36 -2.26 -4.83
C THR A 125 22.84 -3.03 -6.05
N LYS A 126 22.98 -4.36 -6.08
CA LYS A 126 22.49 -5.18 -7.19
C LYS A 126 20.96 -5.19 -7.21
N ALA A 127 20.30 -5.24 -6.06
CA ALA A 127 18.85 -5.13 -5.95
C ALA A 127 18.36 -3.76 -6.43
N LEU A 128 19.03 -2.67 -6.06
CA LEU A 128 18.68 -1.33 -6.53
C LEU A 128 18.81 -1.20 -8.06
N ILE A 129 19.87 -1.78 -8.65
CA ILE A 129 20.02 -1.82 -10.12
C ILE A 129 18.88 -2.63 -10.77
N ARG A 130 18.51 -3.79 -10.20
CA ARG A 130 17.38 -4.59 -10.69
C ARG A 130 16.06 -3.84 -10.60
N MET A 131 15.81 -3.15 -9.49
CA MET A 131 14.62 -2.31 -9.29
C MET A 131 14.56 -1.18 -10.33
N GLY A 132 15.68 -0.48 -10.56
CA GLY A 132 15.75 0.56 -11.59
C GLY A 132 15.40 0.03 -12.98
N ARG A 133 15.93 -1.15 -13.34
CA ARG A 133 15.57 -1.83 -14.61
C ARG A 133 14.10 -2.20 -14.67
N ALA A 134 13.54 -2.77 -13.59
CA ALA A 134 12.13 -3.14 -13.52
C ALA A 134 11.19 -1.92 -13.72
N MET A 135 11.58 -0.75 -13.20
CA MET A 135 10.83 0.50 -13.43
C MET A 135 10.94 1.00 -14.87
N VAL A 136 12.12 0.89 -15.51
CA VAL A 136 12.29 1.21 -16.93
C VAL A 136 11.47 0.27 -17.81
N ASP A 137 11.50 -1.04 -17.52
CA ASP A 137 10.72 -2.05 -18.26
C ASP A 137 9.22 -1.77 -18.16
N LEU A 138 8.73 -1.42 -16.96
CA LEU A 138 7.35 -1.02 -16.74
C LEU A 138 6.98 0.21 -17.58
N TYR A 139 7.84 1.24 -17.59
CA TYR A 139 7.63 2.44 -18.41
C TYR A 139 7.61 2.11 -19.91
N CYS A 140 8.57 1.35 -20.42
CA CYS A 140 8.61 0.96 -21.83
C CYS A 140 7.39 0.13 -22.26
N ALA A 141 6.80 -0.64 -21.35
CA ALA A 141 5.59 -1.42 -21.62
C ALA A 141 4.34 -0.57 -21.87
N THR A 142 4.31 0.71 -21.50
CA THR A 142 3.15 1.60 -21.72
C THR A 142 3.05 2.14 -23.15
N PHE A 143 4.09 1.97 -23.97
CA PHE A 143 4.16 2.44 -25.36
C PHE A 143 3.79 1.38 -26.40
N ARG A 144 3.26 0.23 -25.96
CA ARG A 144 2.86 -0.87 -26.84
C ARG A 144 1.41 -0.77 -27.27
#